data_AF-A0A7S2IQ95-F1
#
_entry.id   AF-A0A7S2IQ95-F1
#
_cell.length_a   1.000
_cell.length_b   1.000
_cell.length_c   1.000
_cell.angle_alpha   90.00
_cell.angle_beta   90.00
_cell.angle_gamma   90.00
#
_symmetry.space_group_name_H-M   'P 1'
#
loop_
_entity.id
_entity.type
_entity.pdbx_description
1 polymer ?
#
loop_
_entity_poly.entity_id
_entity_poly.type
_entity_poly.pdbx_seq_one_letter_code
_entity_poly.pdbx_strand_id
1 'polypeptide(L)'
;KNGTEPEPEPEMEPEPEPEAPKKPPVAPEFQIFTPPLFVGYLNGMSSLIKSGVSKTCNGGRSLGISVRAVTDGQWREMCPQGRLTWKAQGDENATLEEMDLLLTGGRLTPVARQVVKTAYEQAKAGDRVKAAQQAVAMTAEFNTLGPPMPLPGRRPMTGGGEKAARKPYKALVMLFLGGGADTWNLLVPQDCDLYQEYRSIRTDLALDPNELIKISSEGQPCQSFGVHGRFSFLKGLYDKGQAAFVSNVGNLVEPMDKQKMRSGTAQRCFGLFSHSDQQNAAQTLRCQDLGTSAKGAGGRVADAVASGTKKFATTSFSLAGTAIWSQGVETPREIVDQRGSTRFAEFERWRGAISNITAQRHGNAYAEAYAEAFVNSIETTQNVGRALDGVKLMTSYRTNTGLERELEQVAKLITAREGRGAERDFFFVQIGGWDMHSDLMNGLNNNFGVIDDALRGFVAEMEAQKIWDSVVFATESEFARTLDSNGRGSDHAWAGNHFIIGGGIRGGKIFNKFPKSLAVGNDHDLGRGRLIPDFPWESMMVPIAEWMGMEADQRVDTFPNIGHFNSSHMIPRTSLFKA
;
A
#
# COMPACT_ATOMS: atom_id res chain seq x y z
N LYS A 1 -28.68 -14.97 68.98
CA LYS A 1 -28.43 -16.17 68.15
C LYS A 1 -27.86 -15.68 66.83
N ASN A 2 -26.69 -16.21 66.47
CA ASN A 2 -25.88 -15.87 65.31
C ASN A 2 -26.66 -15.79 63.99
N GLY A 3 -26.30 -14.81 63.17
CA GLY A 3 -26.55 -14.78 61.74
C GLY A 3 -25.40 -14.03 61.08
N THR A 4 -24.32 -14.74 60.80
CA THR A 4 -23.19 -14.30 59.97
C THR A 4 -23.67 -14.17 58.52
N GLU A 5 -23.43 -13.02 57.90
CA GLU A 5 -23.58 -12.83 56.45
C GLU A 5 -22.59 -13.76 55.70
N PRO A 6 -22.99 -14.34 54.55
CA PRO A 6 -22.10 -15.17 53.75
C PRO A 6 -21.05 -14.29 53.02
N GLU A 7 -19.80 -14.76 53.00
CA GLU A 7 -18.72 -14.17 52.21
C GLU A 7 -19.05 -14.22 50.71
N PRO A 8 -18.65 -13.19 49.93
CA PRO A 8 -18.81 -13.20 48.47
C PRO A 8 -17.95 -14.29 47.83
N GLU A 9 -18.52 -15.01 46.87
CA GLU A 9 -17.78 -16.01 46.09
C GLU A 9 -16.60 -15.38 45.33
N PRO A 10 -15.46 -16.09 45.20
CA PRO A 10 -14.31 -15.59 44.45
C PRO A 10 -14.64 -15.45 42.97
N GLU A 11 -14.23 -14.34 42.36
CA GLU A 11 -14.31 -14.11 40.93
C GLU A 11 -13.60 -15.25 40.17
N MET A 12 -14.27 -15.84 39.18
CA MET A 12 -13.64 -16.82 38.28
C MET A 12 -12.48 -16.15 37.55
N GLU A 13 -11.26 -16.68 37.74
CA GLU A 13 -10.11 -16.30 36.93
C GLU A 13 -10.42 -16.55 35.45
N PRO A 14 -10.12 -15.60 34.55
CA PRO A 14 -10.33 -15.80 33.13
C PRO A 14 -9.54 -17.02 32.66
N GLU A 15 -10.20 -17.92 31.92
CA GLU A 15 -9.51 -19.04 31.28
C GLU A 15 -8.32 -18.51 30.46
N PRO A 16 -7.13 -19.14 30.56
CA PRO A 16 -5.98 -18.70 29.79
C PRO A 16 -6.30 -18.81 28.30
N GLU A 17 -6.19 -17.68 27.60
CA GLU A 17 -6.30 -17.66 26.14
C GLU A 17 -5.32 -18.69 25.55
N PRO A 18 -5.75 -19.50 24.56
CA PRO A 18 -4.84 -20.43 23.90
C PRO A 18 -3.63 -19.66 23.38
N GLU A 19 -2.41 -20.07 23.77
CA GLU A 19 -1.17 -19.45 23.34
C GLU A 19 -1.17 -19.33 21.82
N ALA A 20 -1.26 -18.10 21.31
CA ALA A 20 -1.02 -17.82 19.91
C ALA A 20 0.35 -18.42 19.53
N PRO A 21 0.51 -19.02 18.34
CA PRO A 21 1.79 -19.56 17.91
C PRO A 21 2.86 -18.49 18.10
N LYS A 22 3.93 -18.84 18.83
CA LYS A 22 5.03 -17.94 19.20
C LYS A 22 5.59 -17.30 17.93
N LYS A 23 5.10 -16.10 17.61
CA LYS A 23 5.73 -15.27 16.59
C LYS A 23 7.13 -14.95 17.10
N PRO A 24 8.18 -15.09 16.28
CA PRO A 24 9.51 -14.72 16.71
C PRO A 24 9.50 -13.26 17.18
N PRO A 25 10.17 -12.93 18.29
CA PRO A 25 10.25 -11.55 18.75
C PRO A 25 10.84 -10.69 17.63
N VAL A 26 10.07 -9.70 17.19
CA VAL A 26 10.53 -8.70 16.21
C VAL A 26 11.05 -7.49 16.96
N ALA A 27 12.20 -6.96 16.56
CA ALA A 27 12.63 -5.66 17.07
C ALA A 27 11.65 -4.59 16.55
N PRO A 28 11.08 -3.73 17.41
CA PRO A 28 10.22 -2.63 16.97
C PRO A 28 10.91 -1.74 15.92
N GLU A 29 12.23 -1.56 16.02
CA GLU A 29 13.04 -0.80 15.07
C GLU A 29 13.02 -1.44 13.67
N PHE A 30 12.87 -2.76 13.55
CA PHE A 30 12.77 -3.45 12.25
C PHE A 30 11.39 -3.37 11.61
N GLN A 31 10.36 -2.93 12.35
CA GLN A 31 9.02 -2.74 11.78
C GLN A 31 8.96 -1.55 10.81
N ILE A 32 9.88 -0.58 10.94
CA ILE A 32 9.99 0.56 10.00
C ILE A 32 10.94 0.27 8.82
N PHE A 33 11.76 -0.79 8.86
CA PHE A 33 12.71 -1.13 7.80
C PHE A 33 12.02 -1.86 6.65
N THR A 34 11.49 -1.08 5.71
CA THR A 34 11.01 -1.62 4.44
C THR A 34 12.15 -1.85 3.46
N PRO A 35 12.01 -2.72 2.43
CA PRO A 35 13.06 -2.94 1.44
C PRO A 35 13.64 -1.66 0.81
N PRO A 36 12.83 -0.68 0.36
CA PRO A 36 13.37 0.57 -0.18
C PRO A 36 14.09 1.42 0.86
N LEU A 37 13.62 1.45 2.11
CA LEU A 37 14.27 2.20 3.19
C LEU A 37 15.59 1.55 3.58
N PHE A 38 15.65 0.23 3.69
CA PHE A 38 16.87 -0.51 3.98
C PHE A 38 17.93 -0.26 2.89
N VAL A 39 17.54 -0.37 1.62
CA VAL A 39 18.44 -0.08 0.50
C VAL A 39 18.79 1.40 0.42
N GLY A 40 17.87 2.29 0.79
CA GLY A 40 18.13 3.72 0.98
C GLY A 40 19.21 3.97 2.03
N TYR A 41 19.12 3.29 3.18
CA TYR A 41 20.10 3.32 4.25
C TYR A 41 21.48 2.84 3.77
N LEU A 42 21.56 1.69 3.09
CA LEU A 42 22.84 1.19 2.54
C LEU A 42 23.48 2.17 1.56
N ASN A 43 22.66 2.75 0.67
CA ASN A 43 23.13 3.79 -0.25
C ASN A 43 23.61 5.04 0.49
N GLY A 44 22.90 5.45 1.55
CA GLY A 44 23.25 6.57 2.40
C GLY A 44 24.58 6.35 3.14
N MET A 45 24.73 5.21 3.80
CA MET A 45 25.96 4.83 4.51
C MET A 45 27.15 4.68 3.57
N SER A 46 26.95 4.02 2.42
CA SER A 46 27.98 3.94 1.39
C SER A 46 28.42 5.34 0.92
N SER A 47 27.46 6.23 0.65
CA SER A 47 27.77 7.59 0.23
C SER A 47 28.52 8.39 1.31
N LEU A 48 28.08 8.29 2.56
CA LEU A 48 28.70 8.95 3.70
C LEU A 48 30.16 8.51 3.88
N ILE A 49 30.47 7.22 3.78
CA ILE A 49 31.84 6.70 3.93
C ILE A 49 32.72 7.10 2.74
N LYS A 50 32.18 7.04 1.52
CA LYS A 50 32.95 7.35 0.30
C LYS A 50 33.24 8.85 0.16
N SER A 51 32.20 9.67 0.37
CA SER A 51 32.16 11.08 -0.04
C SER A 51 31.90 12.05 1.11
N GLY A 52 31.68 11.55 2.33
CA GLY A 52 31.30 12.39 3.46
C GLY A 52 29.90 12.99 3.31
N VAL A 53 29.56 13.91 4.22
CA VAL A 53 28.33 14.70 4.13
C VAL A 53 28.46 15.65 2.95
N SER A 54 27.84 15.31 1.82
CA SER A 54 28.05 15.99 0.55
C SER A 54 26.79 16.04 -0.32
N LYS A 55 26.64 17.14 -1.08
CA LYS A 55 25.58 17.32 -2.08
C LYS A 55 26.19 17.62 -3.44
N THR A 56 25.70 16.93 -4.48
CA THR A 56 26.04 17.10 -5.91
C THR A 56 27.54 17.03 -6.30
N CYS A 57 28.40 16.62 -5.38
CA CYS A 57 29.85 16.63 -5.54
C CYS A 57 30.43 15.69 -6.60
N ASN A 58 29.85 14.50 -6.79
CA ASN A 58 30.49 13.41 -7.55
C ASN A 58 29.48 12.55 -8.37
N GLY A 59 28.29 13.09 -8.68
CA GLY A 59 27.26 12.35 -9.43
C GLY A 59 26.61 11.15 -8.70
N GLY A 60 27.01 10.85 -7.46
CA GLY A 60 26.40 9.82 -6.60
C GLY A 60 25.20 10.32 -5.79
N ARG A 61 24.49 9.40 -5.12
CA ARG A 61 23.42 9.75 -4.16
C ARG A 61 23.99 10.66 -3.06
N SER A 62 23.39 11.83 -2.89
CA SER A 62 23.86 12.86 -1.94
C SER A 62 23.28 12.65 -0.55
N LEU A 63 24.13 12.76 0.47
CA LEU A 63 23.74 12.77 1.87
C LEU A 63 24.34 14.03 2.50
N GLY A 64 23.71 15.18 2.30
CA GLY A 64 24.29 16.45 2.72
C GLY A 64 23.46 17.68 2.43
N ILE A 65 23.92 18.79 2.98
CA ILE A 65 23.24 20.09 2.90
C ILE A 65 23.55 20.72 1.55
N SER A 66 22.54 21.34 0.94
CA SER A 66 22.74 22.22 -0.21
C SER A 66 23.41 23.49 0.28
N VAL A 67 24.70 23.62 0.01
CA VAL A 67 25.42 24.86 0.30
C VAL A 67 25.55 25.62 -1.00
N ARG A 68 25.18 26.91 -0.97
CA ARG A 68 25.45 27.83 -2.07
C ARG A 68 26.30 28.96 -1.53
N ALA A 69 27.31 29.36 -2.29
CA ALA A 69 28.08 30.56 -2.00
C ALA A 69 27.98 31.52 -3.18
N VAL A 70 28.11 32.80 -2.87
CA VAL A 70 28.22 33.83 -3.89
C VAL A 70 29.68 33.90 -4.31
N THR A 71 29.94 33.73 -5.61
CA THR A 71 31.25 33.95 -6.22
C THR A 71 31.03 34.82 -7.45
N ASP A 72 31.72 35.96 -7.53
CA ASP A 72 31.56 36.95 -8.60
C ASP A 72 30.12 37.47 -8.76
N GLY A 73 29.40 37.64 -7.66
CA GLY A 73 28.00 38.10 -7.67
C GLY A 73 26.97 37.05 -8.12
N GLN A 74 27.39 35.81 -8.39
CA GLN A 74 26.50 34.71 -8.76
C GLN A 74 26.45 33.63 -7.68
N TRP A 75 25.26 33.09 -7.44
CA TRP A 75 25.08 31.91 -6.61
C TRP A 75 25.66 30.69 -7.30
N ARG A 76 26.70 30.10 -6.71
CA ARG A 76 27.28 28.83 -7.14
C ARG A 76 27.00 27.77 -6.09
N GLU A 77 26.59 26.59 -6.54
CA GLU A 77 26.47 25.44 -5.64
C GLU A 77 27.86 25.01 -5.20
N MET A 78 28.05 24.90 -3.89
CA MET A 78 29.27 24.39 -3.30
C MET A 78 29.13 22.88 -3.08
N CYS A 79 30.26 22.20 -3.17
CA CYS A 79 30.42 20.83 -2.75
C CYS A 79 30.99 20.81 -1.33
N PRO A 80 30.17 20.89 -0.26
CA PRO A 80 30.67 20.67 1.09
C PRO A 80 31.11 19.20 1.18
N GLN A 81 32.35 18.95 1.61
CA GLN A 81 32.85 17.61 1.88
C GLN A 81 33.35 17.57 3.33
N GLY A 82 32.68 16.80 4.17
CA GLY A 82 33.29 16.30 5.39
C GLY A 82 34.42 15.33 5.04
N ARG A 83 35.53 15.34 5.79
CA ARG A 83 36.61 14.36 5.63
C ARG A 83 36.80 13.54 6.90
N LEU A 84 36.96 12.23 6.74
CA LEU A 84 37.39 11.35 7.81
C LEU A 84 38.85 11.70 8.17
N THR A 85 39.10 12.04 9.43
CA THR A 85 40.46 12.36 9.93
C THR A 85 41.14 11.17 10.59
N TRP A 86 40.41 10.08 10.85
CA TRP A 86 40.96 8.85 11.38
C TRP A 86 41.93 8.22 10.37
N LYS A 87 43.04 7.68 10.87
CA LYS A 87 44.10 7.06 10.07
C LYS A 87 44.33 5.64 10.58
N ALA A 88 44.61 4.73 9.65
CA ALA A 88 45.04 3.37 9.96
C ALA A 88 46.25 3.38 10.90
N GLN A 89 46.24 2.48 11.89
CA GLN A 89 47.34 2.29 12.83
C GLN A 89 48.08 0.99 12.54
N GLY A 90 49.40 1.05 12.57
CA GLY A 90 50.26 -0.13 12.46
C GLY A 90 50.08 -0.89 11.15
N ASP A 91 49.98 -2.22 11.25
CA ASP A 91 49.74 -3.10 10.12
C ASP A 91 48.24 -3.32 9.86
N GLU A 92 47.92 -4.17 8.87
CA GLU A 92 46.54 -4.49 8.51
C GLU A 92 45.74 -5.05 9.68
N ASN A 93 46.29 -6.01 10.43
CA ASN A 93 45.57 -6.64 11.53
C ASN A 93 45.28 -5.61 12.62
N ALA A 94 46.27 -4.79 13.00
CA ALA A 94 46.08 -3.74 13.99
C ALA A 94 45.01 -2.73 13.54
N THR A 95 45.01 -2.34 12.26
CA THR A 95 44.00 -1.45 11.68
C THR A 95 42.60 -2.05 11.78
N LEU A 96 42.44 -3.33 11.42
CA LEU A 96 41.14 -4.00 11.41
C LEU A 96 40.63 -4.29 12.83
N GLU A 97 41.51 -4.60 13.79
CA GLU A 97 41.15 -4.78 15.19
C GLU A 97 40.69 -3.48 15.84
N GLU A 98 41.38 -2.37 15.57
CA GLU A 98 40.96 -1.04 16.04
C GLU A 98 39.59 -0.67 15.45
N MET A 99 39.37 -0.92 14.16
CA MET A 99 38.07 -0.68 13.52
C MET A 99 36.95 -1.53 14.11
N ASP A 100 37.21 -2.82 14.37
CA ASP A 100 36.25 -3.72 15.03
C ASP A 100 35.87 -3.16 16.41
N LEU A 101 36.85 -2.74 17.20
CA LEU A 101 36.63 -2.12 18.51
C LEU A 101 35.82 -0.82 18.41
N LEU A 102 36.21 0.10 17.53
CA LEU A 102 35.59 1.42 17.42
C LEU A 102 34.16 1.37 16.86
N LEU A 103 33.91 0.50 15.87
CA LEU A 103 32.64 0.49 15.14
C LEU A 103 31.66 -0.55 15.64
N THR A 104 32.13 -1.61 16.30
CA THR A 104 31.25 -2.68 16.78
C THR A 104 31.48 -3.02 18.26
N GLY A 105 32.50 -2.48 18.92
CA GLY A 105 32.89 -2.89 20.27
C GLY A 105 33.65 -4.22 20.30
N GLY A 106 34.32 -4.61 19.21
CA GLY A 106 35.09 -5.85 19.11
C GLY A 106 34.22 -7.08 18.88
N ARG A 107 33.02 -6.90 18.33
CA ARG A 107 31.99 -7.94 18.23
C ARG A 107 31.96 -8.65 16.90
N LEU A 108 32.73 -8.22 15.88
CA LEU A 108 32.68 -8.85 14.56
C LEU A 108 32.86 -10.37 14.67
N THR A 109 31.90 -11.10 14.11
CA THR A 109 31.99 -12.56 13.97
C THR A 109 33.15 -12.94 13.04
N PRO A 110 33.68 -14.18 13.12
CA PRO A 110 34.75 -14.62 12.22
C PRO A 110 34.43 -14.44 10.74
N VAL A 111 33.18 -14.68 10.34
CA VAL A 111 32.70 -14.47 8.96
C VAL A 111 32.73 -12.98 8.60
N ALA A 112 32.16 -12.12 9.46
CA ALA A 112 32.15 -10.68 9.23
C ALA A 112 33.57 -10.10 9.16
N ARG A 113 34.46 -10.50 10.07
CA ARG A 113 35.87 -10.09 10.08
C ARG A 113 36.58 -10.50 8.79
N GLN A 114 36.33 -11.71 8.28
CA GLN A 114 36.90 -12.14 7.01
C GLN A 114 36.38 -11.33 5.82
N VAL A 115 35.09 -10.96 5.81
CA VAL A 115 34.52 -10.09 4.77
C VAL A 115 35.15 -8.69 4.82
N VAL A 116 35.30 -8.11 6.01
CA VAL A 116 35.94 -6.80 6.21
C VAL A 116 37.40 -6.83 5.74
N LYS A 117 38.15 -7.87 6.14
CA LYS A 117 39.53 -8.08 5.69
C LYS A 117 39.63 -8.17 4.18
N THR A 118 38.79 -8.99 3.55
CA THR A 118 38.76 -9.15 2.09
C THR A 118 38.48 -7.82 1.39
N ALA A 119 37.55 -7.02 1.92
CA ALA A 119 37.24 -5.70 1.38
C ALA A 119 38.41 -4.71 1.51
N TYR A 120 39.16 -4.78 2.61
CA TYR A 120 40.37 -3.98 2.83
C TYR A 120 41.48 -4.34 1.82
N GLU A 121 41.77 -5.64 1.68
CA GLU A 121 42.86 -6.16 0.83
C GLU A 121 42.61 -5.86 -0.66
N GLN A 122 41.37 -6.02 -1.13
CA GLN A 122 41.00 -5.83 -2.54
C GLN A 122 40.89 -4.36 -2.96
N ALA A 123 40.83 -3.43 -2.00
CA ALA A 123 40.73 -2.01 -2.29
C ALA A 123 42.10 -1.39 -2.64
N LYS A 124 42.06 -0.32 -3.44
CA LYS A 124 43.23 0.51 -3.73
C LYS A 124 43.80 1.07 -2.42
N ALA A 125 45.12 1.28 -2.35
CA ALA A 125 45.81 1.70 -1.12
C ALA A 125 45.14 2.89 -0.39
N GLY A 126 44.67 3.90 -1.12
CA GLY A 126 43.99 5.08 -0.56
C GLY A 126 42.54 4.85 -0.10
N ASP A 127 41.93 3.72 -0.48
CA ASP A 127 40.52 3.40 -0.23
C ASP A 127 40.33 2.23 0.74
N ARG A 128 41.41 1.59 1.20
CA ARG A 128 41.32 0.36 2.03
C ARG A 128 40.49 0.53 3.28
N VAL A 129 40.75 1.59 4.04
CA VAL A 129 39.97 1.93 5.25
C VAL A 129 38.51 2.15 4.91
N LYS A 130 38.21 2.91 3.86
CA LYS A 130 36.83 3.17 3.44
C LYS A 130 36.12 1.87 3.05
N ALA A 131 36.79 0.98 2.31
CA ALA A 131 36.21 -0.31 1.93
C ALA A 131 35.93 -1.19 3.16
N ALA A 132 36.87 -1.27 4.11
CA ALA A 132 36.63 -1.96 5.38
C ALA A 132 35.46 -1.35 6.16
N GLN A 133 35.37 -0.02 6.23
CA GLN A 133 34.25 0.67 6.91
C GLN A 133 32.91 0.38 6.24
N GLN A 134 32.85 0.38 4.90
CA GLN A 134 31.65 0.01 4.15
C GLN A 134 31.23 -1.44 4.45
N ALA A 135 32.20 -2.36 4.53
CA ALA A 135 31.92 -3.75 4.89
C ALA A 135 31.39 -3.88 6.33
N VAL A 136 32.01 -3.19 7.30
CA VAL A 136 31.54 -3.15 8.71
C VAL A 136 30.13 -2.58 8.80
N ALA A 137 29.83 -1.50 8.09
CA ALA A 137 28.51 -0.86 8.11
C ALA A 137 27.38 -1.77 7.59
N MET A 138 27.71 -2.83 6.83
CA MET A 138 26.75 -3.82 6.35
C MET A 138 26.47 -4.93 7.36
N THR A 139 27.30 -5.13 8.38
CA THR A 139 27.20 -6.30 9.26
C THR A 139 26.15 -6.13 10.36
N ALA A 140 25.62 -7.23 10.88
CA ALA A 140 24.66 -7.19 11.98
C ALA A 140 25.26 -6.56 13.25
N GLU A 141 26.54 -6.77 13.49
CA GLU A 141 27.28 -6.24 14.64
C GLU A 141 27.31 -4.72 14.66
N PHE A 142 27.46 -4.05 13.50
CA PHE A 142 27.38 -2.59 13.44
C PHE A 142 25.95 -2.08 13.67
N ASN A 143 24.95 -2.79 13.17
CA ASN A 143 23.56 -2.33 13.12
C ASN A 143 22.71 -2.77 14.32
N THR A 144 23.28 -3.54 15.25
CA THR A 144 22.56 -4.09 16.40
C THR A 144 23.43 -4.08 17.66
N LEU A 145 22.76 -4.08 18.81
CA LEU A 145 23.41 -4.13 20.12
C LEU A 145 23.45 -5.57 20.67
N GLY A 146 24.44 -5.82 21.53
CA GLY A 146 24.63 -7.12 22.20
C GLY A 146 25.46 -8.12 21.39
N PRO A 147 25.78 -9.29 21.97
CA PRO A 147 26.60 -10.31 21.31
C PRO A 147 25.82 -10.92 20.11
N PRO A 148 26.44 -11.06 18.92
CA PRO A 148 25.76 -11.54 17.72
C PRO A 148 25.49 -13.06 17.73
N MET A 149 26.14 -13.82 18.62
CA MET A 149 25.93 -15.26 18.82
C MET A 149 25.87 -16.06 17.50
N PRO A 150 26.95 -16.10 16.68
CA PRO A 150 26.93 -16.78 15.40
C PRO A 150 26.63 -18.27 15.56
N LEU A 151 25.68 -18.78 14.80
CA LEU A 151 25.29 -20.18 14.80
C LEU A 151 26.01 -20.97 13.68
N PRO A 152 26.22 -22.28 13.86
CA PRO A 152 26.71 -23.13 12.78
C PRO A 152 25.65 -23.27 11.68
N GLY A 153 26.12 -23.34 10.43
CA GLY A 153 25.26 -23.48 9.25
C GLY A 153 24.88 -22.14 8.61
N ARG A 154 24.80 -22.14 7.28
CA ARG A 154 24.42 -20.95 6.50
C ARG A 154 22.90 -20.87 6.37
N ARG A 155 22.37 -19.65 6.29
CA ARG A 155 20.99 -19.39 5.89
C ARG A 155 20.72 -20.09 4.55
N PRO A 156 19.64 -20.88 4.42
CA PRO A 156 19.24 -21.45 3.15
C PRO A 156 18.97 -20.33 2.14
N MET A 157 19.50 -20.48 0.93
CA MET A 157 19.05 -19.62 -0.17
C MET A 157 17.61 -20.00 -0.51
N THR A 158 16.73 -19.01 -0.60
CA THR A 158 15.37 -19.17 -1.12
C THR A 158 15.47 -19.43 -2.63
N GLY A 159 15.50 -20.71 -3.00
CA GLY A 159 15.52 -21.15 -4.39
C GLY A 159 14.12 -21.05 -5.03
N GLY A 160 14.04 -20.48 -6.23
CA GLY A 160 12.81 -20.44 -7.00
C GLY A 160 12.36 -21.85 -7.39
N GLY A 161 11.16 -22.24 -6.96
CA GLY A 161 10.55 -23.53 -7.28
C GLY A 161 10.36 -23.76 -8.78
N GLU A 162 10.16 -25.02 -9.16
CA GLU A 162 9.95 -25.44 -10.54
C GLU A 162 8.82 -24.67 -11.22
N LYS A 163 9.07 -24.22 -12.45
CA LYS A 163 8.10 -23.47 -13.26
C LYS A 163 7.05 -24.43 -13.82
N ALA A 164 5.93 -24.56 -13.12
CA ALA A 164 4.73 -25.18 -13.67
C ALA A 164 4.24 -24.44 -14.93
N ALA A 165 3.40 -25.10 -15.73
CA ALA A 165 2.75 -24.47 -16.88
C ALA A 165 1.95 -23.24 -16.42
N ARG A 166 2.15 -22.10 -17.09
CA ARG A 166 1.58 -20.80 -16.69
C ARG A 166 0.08 -20.74 -16.94
N LYS A 167 -0.65 -20.33 -15.92
CA LYS A 167 -2.09 -20.06 -15.98
C LYS A 167 -2.35 -18.65 -16.54
N PRO A 168 -3.57 -18.37 -17.07
CA PRO A 168 -3.90 -17.05 -17.60
C PRO A 168 -3.72 -15.97 -16.53
N TYR A 169 -3.14 -14.83 -16.89
CA TYR A 169 -2.84 -13.71 -16.00
C TYR A 169 -4.09 -12.91 -15.61
N LYS A 170 -4.13 -12.34 -14.39
CA LYS A 170 -5.07 -11.29 -13.99
C LYS A 170 -4.41 -10.26 -13.07
N ALA A 171 -4.89 -9.02 -13.12
CA ALA A 171 -4.44 -7.95 -12.24
C ALA A 171 -5.62 -7.22 -11.57
N LEU A 172 -5.45 -6.90 -10.29
CA LEU A 172 -6.28 -5.94 -9.55
C LEU A 172 -5.46 -4.69 -9.25
N VAL A 173 -5.97 -3.53 -9.64
CA VAL A 173 -5.45 -2.21 -9.24
C VAL A 173 -6.46 -1.56 -8.30
N MET A 174 -6.09 -1.33 -7.05
CA MET A 174 -6.87 -0.55 -6.09
C MET A 174 -6.33 0.87 -6.03
N LEU A 175 -7.13 1.84 -6.46
CA LEU A 175 -6.85 3.27 -6.28
C LEU A 175 -7.49 3.76 -4.99
N PHE A 176 -6.66 4.07 -4.01
CA PHE A 176 -7.09 4.65 -2.76
C PHE A 176 -7.15 6.18 -2.83
N LEU A 177 -8.30 6.74 -2.48
CA LEU A 177 -8.58 8.16 -2.44
C LEU A 177 -8.37 8.67 -1.01
N GLY A 178 -7.11 8.90 -0.63
CA GLY A 178 -6.71 9.17 0.76
C GLY A 178 -7.07 10.59 1.24
N GLY A 179 -7.91 10.66 2.28
CA GLY A 179 -8.38 11.91 2.89
C GLY A 179 -9.90 12.02 2.99
N GLY A 180 -10.64 10.94 2.70
CA GLY A 180 -12.09 10.91 2.78
C GLY A 180 -12.75 11.63 1.60
N ALA A 181 -12.81 10.95 0.45
CA ALA A 181 -13.23 11.59 -0.80
C ALA A 181 -14.71 11.98 -0.83
N ASP A 182 -15.00 13.20 -1.31
CA ASP A 182 -16.37 13.59 -1.64
C ASP A 182 -16.82 12.92 -2.93
N THR A 183 -17.40 11.74 -2.75
CA THR A 183 -17.95 10.94 -3.83
C THR A 183 -19.46 11.13 -4.01
N TRP A 184 -20.07 12.04 -3.26
CA TRP A 184 -21.43 12.51 -3.55
C TRP A 184 -21.44 13.47 -4.73
N ASN A 185 -20.36 14.23 -4.95
CA ASN A 185 -20.14 15.00 -6.17
C ASN A 185 -19.52 14.17 -7.32
N LEU A 186 -19.11 12.92 -7.09
CA LEU A 186 -18.71 12.00 -8.16
C LEU A 186 -19.93 11.51 -8.95
N LEU A 187 -20.98 11.10 -8.23
CA LEU A 187 -22.20 10.49 -8.78
C LEU A 187 -23.44 11.13 -8.13
N VAL A 188 -24.12 11.97 -8.90
CA VAL A 188 -25.23 12.81 -8.44
C VAL A 188 -26.56 12.29 -9.02
N PRO A 189 -27.65 12.14 -8.24
CA PRO A 189 -28.96 11.78 -8.81
C PRO A 189 -29.46 12.87 -9.76
N GLN A 190 -30.18 12.48 -10.82
CA GLN A 190 -30.76 13.40 -11.80
C GLN A 190 -32.19 13.01 -12.15
N ASP A 191 -32.99 13.99 -12.60
CA ASP A 191 -34.36 13.79 -13.09
C ASP A 191 -35.29 13.05 -12.09
N CYS A 192 -35.12 13.30 -10.80
CA CYS A 192 -35.88 12.71 -9.71
C CYS A 192 -35.83 13.60 -8.45
N ASP A 193 -36.69 13.31 -7.46
CA ASP A 193 -36.79 14.11 -6.22
C ASP A 193 -35.47 14.12 -5.41
N LEU A 194 -34.66 13.07 -5.51
CA LEU A 194 -33.35 12.99 -4.85
C LEU A 194 -32.38 14.11 -5.28
N TYR A 195 -32.51 14.64 -6.50
CA TYR A 195 -31.70 15.79 -6.91
C TYR A 195 -32.04 17.06 -6.10
N GLN A 196 -33.32 17.24 -5.75
CA GLN A 196 -33.72 18.38 -4.92
C GLN A 196 -33.25 18.22 -3.47
N GLU A 197 -33.29 16.99 -2.93
CA GLU A 197 -32.71 16.70 -1.62
C GLU A 197 -31.20 16.95 -1.61
N TYR A 198 -30.47 16.44 -2.61
CA TYR A 198 -29.05 16.71 -2.83
C TYR A 198 -28.75 18.20 -2.87
N ARG A 199 -29.47 18.97 -3.71
CA ARG A 199 -29.23 20.41 -3.83
C ARG A 199 -29.49 21.16 -2.53
N SER A 200 -30.56 20.76 -1.82
CA SER A 200 -30.96 21.38 -0.56
C SER A 200 -29.92 21.19 0.55
N ILE A 201 -29.35 19.98 0.67
CA ILE A 201 -28.34 19.69 1.70
C ILE A 201 -26.95 20.21 1.32
N ARG A 202 -26.58 20.13 0.04
CA ARG A 202 -25.25 20.52 -0.45
C ARG A 202 -25.02 22.02 -0.47
N THR A 203 -26.08 22.81 -0.67
CA THR A 203 -26.01 24.28 -0.71
C THR A 203 -24.96 24.78 -1.73
N ASP A 204 -23.85 25.38 -1.27
CA ASP A 204 -22.76 25.87 -2.11
C ASP A 204 -21.87 24.78 -2.73
N LEU A 205 -22.02 23.52 -2.29
CA LEU A 205 -21.29 22.37 -2.85
C LEU A 205 -22.11 21.57 -3.88
N ALA A 206 -23.34 22.02 -4.18
CA ALA A 206 -24.21 21.36 -5.16
C ALA A 206 -23.68 21.59 -6.58
N LEU A 207 -23.65 20.53 -7.39
CA LEU A 207 -23.39 20.62 -8.82
C LEU A 207 -24.68 20.90 -9.59
N ASP A 208 -24.63 21.86 -10.49
CA ASP A 208 -25.70 22.12 -11.46
C ASP A 208 -25.67 21.06 -12.59
N PRO A 209 -26.80 20.79 -13.26
CA PRO A 209 -26.85 19.72 -14.28
C PRO A 209 -25.90 19.92 -15.47
N ASN A 210 -25.48 21.15 -15.75
CA ASN A 210 -24.50 21.48 -16.80
C ASN A 210 -23.05 21.16 -16.41
N GLU A 211 -22.77 20.95 -15.12
CA GLU A 211 -21.47 20.51 -14.60
C GLU A 211 -21.35 18.98 -14.56
N LEU A 212 -22.43 18.27 -14.94
CA LEU A 212 -22.56 16.83 -14.85
C LEU A 212 -22.70 16.19 -16.23
N ILE A 213 -22.11 15.01 -16.39
CA ILE A 213 -22.25 14.17 -17.58
C ILE A 213 -23.28 13.09 -17.27
N LYS A 214 -24.42 13.15 -17.95
CA LYS A 214 -25.56 12.25 -17.69
C LYS A 214 -25.24 10.80 -18.07
N ILE A 215 -25.66 9.88 -17.21
CA ILE A 215 -25.68 8.42 -17.41
C ILE A 215 -27.05 7.86 -16.97
N SER A 216 -27.37 6.65 -17.40
CA SER A 216 -28.57 5.94 -16.99
C SER A 216 -28.21 4.61 -16.33
N SER A 217 -29.01 4.20 -15.34
CA SER A 217 -28.89 2.89 -14.71
C SER A 217 -30.26 2.40 -14.29
N GLU A 218 -30.52 1.12 -14.54
CA GLU A 218 -31.75 0.47 -14.13
C GLU A 218 -31.72 0.09 -12.64
N GLY A 219 -32.91 -0.09 -12.07
CA GLY A 219 -33.08 -0.60 -10.70
C GLY A 219 -32.64 0.35 -9.59
N GLN A 220 -32.33 1.60 -9.89
CA GLN A 220 -31.99 2.63 -8.91
C GLN A 220 -33.20 3.49 -8.54
N PRO A 221 -33.16 4.25 -7.42
CA PRO A 221 -34.22 5.20 -7.08
C PRO A 221 -34.47 6.27 -8.16
N CYS A 222 -33.45 6.59 -8.94
CA CYS A 222 -33.54 7.47 -10.11
C CYS A 222 -33.16 6.70 -11.37
N GLN A 223 -33.80 7.00 -12.50
CA GLN A 223 -33.42 6.39 -13.79
C GLN A 223 -32.15 7.01 -14.38
N SER A 224 -31.84 8.25 -13.99
CA SER A 224 -30.70 9.02 -14.48
C SER A 224 -29.83 9.51 -13.33
N PHE A 225 -28.53 9.58 -13.59
CA PHE A 225 -27.51 10.14 -12.70
C PHE A 225 -26.56 11.03 -13.52
N GLY A 226 -25.85 11.91 -12.84
CA GLY A 226 -24.78 12.74 -13.39
C GLY A 226 -23.44 12.30 -12.82
N VAL A 227 -22.46 12.06 -13.68
CA VAL A 227 -21.06 11.89 -13.29
C VAL A 227 -20.38 13.26 -13.33
N HIS A 228 -19.49 13.56 -12.38
CA HIS A 228 -18.75 14.83 -12.37
C HIS A 228 -18.14 15.17 -13.74
N GLY A 229 -18.23 16.43 -14.19
CA GLY A 229 -17.84 16.90 -15.53
C GLY A 229 -16.39 16.66 -15.97
N ARG A 230 -15.51 16.31 -15.02
CA ARG A 230 -14.10 15.99 -15.30
C ARG A 230 -13.88 14.54 -15.73
N PHE A 231 -14.88 13.67 -15.56
CA PHE A 231 -14.81 12.24 -15.84
C PHE A 231 -15.33 11.86 -17.23
N SER A 232 -14.94 12.63 -18.25
CA SER A 232 -15.36 12.39 -19.64
C SER A 232 -14.90 11.02 -20.17
N PHE A 233 -13.69 10.58 -19.82
CA PHE A 233 -13.17 9.29 -20.24
C PHE A 233 -13.83 8.15 -19.46
N LEU A 234 -13.99 8.28 -18.14
CA LEU A 234 -14.72 7.30 -17.32
C LEU A 234 -16.15 7.09 -17.83
N LYS A 235 -16.86 8.16 -18.21
CA LYS A 235 -18.17 8.04 -18.84
C LYS A 235 -18.10 7.28 -20.17
N GLY A 236 -17.09 7.54 -21.00
CA GLY A 236 -16.88 6.78 -22.24
C GLY A 236 -16.68 5.28 -22.00
N LEU A 237 -16.02 4.89 -20.90
CA LEU A 237 -15.92 3.49 -20.48
C LEU A 237 -17.27 2.93 -20.00
N TYR A 238 -18.06 3.73 -19.30
CA TYR A 238 -19.40 3.34 -18.85
C TYR A 238 -20.30 2.99 -20.04
N ASP A 239 -20.33 3.86 -21.07
CA ASP A 239 -21.09 3.64 -22.31
C ASP A 239 -20.66 2.36 -23.05
N LYS A 240 -19.38 1.99 -22.96
CA LYS A 240 -18.82 0.75 -23.52
C LYS A 240 -19.09 -0.49 -22.67
N GLY A 241 -19.74 -0.34 -21.51
CA GLY A 241 -19.91 -1.43 -20.53
C GLY A 241 -18.59 -1.87 -19.87
N GLN A 242 -17.59 -1.00 -19.84
CA GLN A 242 -16.26 -1.23 -19.25
C GLN A 242 -16.03 -0.42 -17.96
N ALA A 243 -17.01 0.35 -17.52
CA ALA A 243 -17.07 0.98 -16.20
C ALA A 243 -18.42 0.74 -15.52
N ALA A 244 -18.42 0.67 -14.20
CA ALA A 244 -19.60 0.65 -13.35
C ALA A 244 -19.35 1.47 -12.09
N PHE A 245 -20.43 1.91 -11.44
CA PHE A 245 -20.36 2.52 -10.12
C PHE A 245 -20.79 1.52 -9.04
N VAL A 246 -20.33 1.71 -7.81
CA VAL A 246 -20.74 0.99 -6.60
C VAL A 246 -21.19 2.06 -5.62
N SER A 247 -22.47 2.02 -5.23
CA SER A 247 -23.07 3.08 -4.42
C SER A 247 -23.26 2.66 -2.96
N ASN A 248 -23.33 3.68 -2.09
CA ASN A 248 -23.64 3.58 -0.67
C ASN A 248 -22.76 2.57 0.09
N VAL A 249 -21.46 2.64 -0.18
CA VAL A 249 -20.45 1.72 0.35
C VAL A 249 -19.57 2.39 1.40
N GLY A 250 -19.11 1.62 2.38
CA GLY A 250 -18.13 2.06 3.38
C GLY A 250 -17.73 0.95 4.35
N ASN A 251 -16.92 1.30 5.36
CA ASN A 251 -16.51 0.37 6.40
C ASN A 251 -17.71 -0.10 7.22
N LEU A 252 -17.97 -1.40 7.33
CA LEU A 252 -19.01 -1.97 8.19
C LEU A 252 -18.53 -3.29 8.80
N VAL A 253 -18.89 -3.55 10.05
CA VAL A 253 -18.76 -4.88 10.65
C VAL A 253 -19.98 -5.73 10.31
N GLU A 254 -21.16 -5.14 10.44
CA GLU A 254 -22.44 -5.76 10.11
C GLU A 254 -23.47 -4.68 9.69
N PRO A 255 -24.63 -5.06 9.10
CA PRO A 255 -25.63 -4.09 8.66
C PRO A 255 -26.05 -3.13 9.77
N MET A 256 -25.94 -1.83 9.50
CA MET A 256 -26.08 -0.76 10.49
C MET A 256 -27.16 0.25 10.08
N ASP A 257 -27.87 0.77 11.07
CA ASP A 257 -28.82 1.88 10.92
C ASP A 257 -28.76 2.79 12.17
N LYS A 258 -29.49 3.91 12.15
CA LYS A 258 -29.49 4.87 13.27
C LYS A 258 -30.07 4.29 14.56
N GLN A 259 -31.00 3.34 14.48
CA GLN A 259 -31.55 2.69 15.68
C GLN A 259 -30.49 1.81 16.33
N LYS A 260 -29.81 0.95 15.56
CA LYS A 260 -28.71 0.09 16.01
C LYS A 260 -27.53 0.90 16.55
N MET A 261 -27.17 2.00 15.87
CA MET A 261 -26.14 2.93 16.34
C MET A 261 -26.48 3.53 17.71
N ARG A 262 -27.76 3.82 17.97
CA ARG A 262 -28.22 4.39 19.24
C ARG A 262 -28.38 3.34 20.35
N SER A 263 -28.90 2.16 20.03
CA SER A 263 -29.15 1.09 20.99
C SER A 263 -27.89 0.28 21.32
N GLY A 264 -26.86 0.33 20.46
CA GLY A 264 -25.66 -0.51 20.61
C GLY A 264 -25.92 -1.99 20.33
N THR A 265 -26.97 -2.32 19.59
CA THR A 265 -27.36 -3.71 19.31
C THR A 265 -26.62 -4.32 18.10
N ALA A 266 -25.71 -3.57 17.49
CA ALA A 266 -24.83 -4.04 16.43
C ALA A 266 -23.39 -3.55 16.67
N GLN A 267 -22.41 -4.37 16.28
CA GLN A 267 -21.01 -4.03 16.36
C GLN A 267 -20.67 -2.92 15.36
N ARG A 268 -19.95 -1.90 15.83
CA ARG A 268 -19.54 -0.75 15.04
C ARG A 268 -18.04 -0.76 14.78
N CYS A 269 -17.63 -0.07 13.72
CA CYS A 269 -16.23 0.23 13.50
C CYS A 269 -15.67 1.12 14.63
N PHE A 270 -14.41 0.90 14.98
CA PHE A 270 -13.66 1.81 15.84
C PHE A 270 -13.20 3.05 15.07
N GLY A 271 -13.03 4.17 15.79
CA GLY A 271 -12.48 5.40 15.24
C GLY A 271 -13.27 5.94 14.04
N LEU A 272 -14.60 5.80 13.99
CA LEU A 272 -15.40 6.43 12.93
C LEU A 272 -15.01 7.90 12.79
N PHE A 273 -14.82 8.34 11.55
CA PHE A 273 -14.38 9.69 11.16
C PHE A 273 -12.91 10.04 11.47
N SER A 274 -12.09 9.10 11.98
CA SER A 274 -10.65 9.27 12.14
C SER A 274 -9.90 8.77 10.90
N HIS A 275 -9.03 9.60 10.30
CA HIS A 275 -8.27 9.20 9.12
C HIS A 275 -7.41 7.96 9.39
N SER A 276 -6.63 7.94 10.47
CA SER A 276 -5.73 6.80 10.75
C SER A 276 -6.49 5.50 10.92
N ASP A 277 -7.59 5.52 11.67
CA ASP A 277 -8.36 4.31 11.99
C ASP A 277 -9.16 3.84 10.77
N GLN A 278 -9.79 4.77 10.05
CA GLN A 278 -10.64 4.42 8.91
C GLN A 278 -9.84 4.08 7.65
N GLN A 279 -8.62 4.61 7.48
CA GLN A 279 -7.71 4.14 6.43
C GLN A 279 -7.27 2.70 6.70
N ASN A 280 -6.92 2.38 7.94
CA ASN A 280 -6.62 0.99 8.33
C ASN A 280 -7.86 0.10 8.14
N ALA A 281 -9.04 0.56 8.54
CA ALA A 281 -10.30 -0.16 8.38
C ALA A 281 -10.59 -0.49 6.91
N ALA A 282 -10.50 0.48 6.00
CA ALA A 282 -10.75 0.25 4.57
C ALA A 282 -9.69 -0.69 3.97
N GLN A 283 -8.41 -0.47 4.28
CA GLN A 283 -7.34 -1.30 3.72
C GLN A 283 -7.35 -2.74 4.25
N THR A 284 -7.85 -2.97 5.46
CA THR A 284 -7.87 -4.30 6.09
C THR A 284 -9.23 -4.98 6.01
N LEU A 285 -10.31 -4.24 5.78
CA LEU A 285 -11.69 -4.71 5.94
C LEU A 285 -11.95 -5.33 7.33
N ARG A 286 -11.30 -4.77 8.36
CA ARG A 286 -11.45 -5.19 9.76
C ARG A 286 -11.56 -3.95 10.65
N CYS A 287 -12.63 -3.18 10.44
CA CYS A 287 -12.83 -1.91 11.12
C CYS A 287 -13.11 -2.05 12.63
N GLN A 288 -13.37 -3.27 13.10
CA GLN A 288 -13.50 -3.65 14.50
C GLN A 288 -12.16 -3.96 15.18
N ASP A 289 -11.04 -3.99 14.45
CA ASP A 289 -9.71 -4.16 15.02
C ASP A 289 -9.07 -2.78 15.21
N LEU A 290 -8.38 -2.57 16.33
CA LEU A 290 -7.60 -1.35 16.55
C LEU A 290 -6.21 -1.44 15.94
N GLY A 291 -5.75 -0.33 15.36
CA GLY A 291 -4.39 -0.18 14.85
C GLY A 291 -4.12 -0.96 13.56
N THR A 292 -2.89 -1.49 13.43
CA THR A 292 -2.37 -2.10 12.19
C THR A 292 -2.07 -3.59 12.35
N SER A 293 -2.69 -4.25 13.33
CA SER A 293 -2.48 -5.67 13.62
C SER A 293 -3.05 -6.57 12.53
N ALA A 294 -4.19 -6.18 11.96
CA ALA A 294 -4.82 -6.83 10.83
C ALA A 294 -3.98 -6.69 9.55
N LYS A 295 -3.94 -7.75 8.75
CA LYS A 295 -3.32 -7.76 7.42
C LYS A 295 -4.22 -7.07 6.40
N GLY A 296 -3.68 -6.65 5.27
CA GLY A 296 -4.44 -5.97 4.23
C GLY A 296 -5.34 -6.92 3.43
N ALA A 297 -6.48 -6.40 2.96
CA ALA A 297 -7.44 -7.19 2.20
C ALA A 297 -6.85 -7.71 0.88
N GLY A 298 -6.12 -6.87 0.13
CA GLY A 298 -5.45 -7.28 -1.11
C GLY A 298 -4.42 -8.40 -0.89
N GLY A 299 -3.60 -8.27 0.16
CA GLY A 299 -2.63 -9.29 0.57
C GLY A 299 -3.28 -10.60 1.02
N ARG A 300 -4.37 -10.55 1.80
CA ARG A 300 -5.11 -11.77 2.17
C ARG A 300 -5.78 -12.46 0.98
N VAL A 301 -6.28 -11.69 0.02
CA VAL A 301 -6.79 -12.26 -1.25
C VAL A 301 -5.64 -12.92 -2.01
N ALA A 302 -4.44 -12.33 -2.04
CA ALA A 302 -3.27 -12.94 -2.63
C ALA A 302 -2.89 -14.27 -1.93
N ASP A 303 -2.97 -14.33 -0.59
CA ASP A 303 -2.74 -15.56 0.17
C ASP A 303 -3.75 -16.66 -0.18
N ALA A 304 -5.04 -16.33 -0.20
CA ALA A 304 -6.09 -17.27 -0.55
C ALA A 304 -5.89 -17.81 -1.97
N VAL A 305 -5.61 -16.94 -2.93
CA VAL A 305 -5.38 -17.30 -4.33
C VAL A 305 -4.11 -18.15 -4.52
N ALA A 306 -3.07 -17.91 -3.72
CA ALA A 306 -1.82 -18.69 -3.73
C ALA A 306 -1.97 -20.07 -3.06
N SER A 307 -2.81 -20.16 -2.03
CA SER A 307 -3.03 -21.39 -1.24
C SER A 307 -4.17 -22.27 -1.75
N GLY A 308 -5.05 -21.74 -2.61
CA GLY A 308 -6.16 -22.48 -3.22
C GLY A 308 -5.70 -23.64 -4.10
N THR A 309 -6.64 -24.47 -4.57
CA THR A 309 -6.33 -25.70 -5.32
C THR A 309 -5.47 -25.45 -6.57
N LYS A 310 -5.64 -24.29 -7.21
CA LYS A 310 -4.90 -23.89 -8.41
C LYS A 310 -3.50 -23.35 -8.13
N LYS A 311 -3.18 -22.99 -6.89
CA LYS A 311 -1.87 -22.46 -6.46
C LYS A 311 -1.32 -21.41 -7.43
N PHE A 312 -2.02 -20.27 -7.55
CA PHE A 312 -1.59 -19.24 -8.48
C PHE A 312 -0.31 -18.56 -8.00
N ALA A 313 0.60 -18.23 -8.93
CA ALA A 313 1.74 -17.38 -8.61
C ALA A 313 1.27 -15.93 -8.40
N THR A 314 1.29 -15.47 -7.15
CA THR A 314 0.79 -14.16 -6.75
C THR A 314 1.93 -13.19 -6.44
N THR A 315 1.71 -11.91 -6.71
CA THR A 315 2.57 -10.83 -6.19
C THR A 315 1.71 -9.65 -5.80
N SER A 316 2.01 -9.04 -4.65
CA SER A 316 1.24 -7.93 -4.10
C SER A 316 2.14 -6.70 -3.95
N PHE A 317 1.84 -5.68 -4.74
CA PHE A 317 2.61 -4.45 -4.84
C PHE A 317 1.90 -3.30 -4.13
N SER A 318 2.69 -2.44 -3.49
CA SER A 318 2.27 -1.12 -3.02
C SER A 318 3.13 -0.06 -3.68
N LEU A 319 2.47 0.87 -4.36
CA LEU A 319 3.08 2.09 -4.88
C LEU A 319 2.87 3.28 -3.93
N ALA A 320 2.00 3.11 -2.93
CA ALA A 320 1.77 4.06 -1.85
C ALA A 320 2.57 3.69 -0.59
N GLY A 321 3.86 3.38 -0.75
CA GLY A 321 4.76 3.07 0.37
C GLY A 321 4.29 1.89 1.22
N THR A 322 4.10 2.10 2.52
CA THR A 322 3.79 1.04 3.49
C THR A 322 2.30 0.76 3.68
N ALA A 323 1.46 1.10 2.70
CA ALA A 323 0.03 0.80 2.71
C ALA A 323 -0.22 -0.67 3.09
N ILE A 324 -1.11 -0.88 4.06
CA ILE A 324 -1.38 -2.19 4.67
C ILE A 324 -2.09 -3.10 3.68
N TRP A 325 -2.92 -2.55 2.79
CA TRP A 325 -3.75 -3.29 1.83
C TRP A 325 -3.00 -4.41 1.10
N SER A 326 -1.77 -4.15 0.66
CA SER A 326 -0.95 -5.12 -0.10
C SER A 326 -0.29 -6.19 0.76
N GLN A 327 -0.26 -6.05 2.09
CA GLN A 327 0.45 -6.98 2.98
C GLN A 327 -0.45 -8.16 3.39
N GLY A 328 -0.09 -9.38 2.99
CA GLY A 328 -0.73 -10.62 3.42
C GLY A 328 -0.17 -11.14 4.75
N VAL A 329 -0.67 -12.31 5.15
CA VAL A 329 -0.07 -13.18 6.17
C VAL A 329 1.17 -13.85 5.59
N GLU A 330 1.04 -14.48 4.42
CA GLU A 330 2.12 -15.22 3.75
C GLU A 330 2.74 -14.43 2.58
N THR A 331 1.91 -13.71 1.82
CA THR A 331 2.32 -12.89 0.68
C THR A 331 2.91 -11.58 1.19
N PRO A 332 4.22 -11.35 1.02
CA PRO A 332 4.83 -10.09 1.42
C PRO A 332 4.40 -8.97 0.48
N ARG A 333 4.36 -7.74 1.01
CA ARG A 333 4.20 -6.53 0.20
C ARG A 333 5.52 -6.16 -0.47
N GLU A 334 5.52 -6.06 -1.79
CA GLU A 334 6.60 -5.45 -2.57
C GLU A 334 6.34 -3.95 -2.75
N ILE A 335 7.33 -3.10 -2.50
CA ILE A 335 7.19 -1.64 -2.60
C ILE A 335 7.95 -1.11 -3.81
N VAL A 336 7.25 -0.37 -4.67
CA VAL A 336 7.79 0.26 -5.89
C VAL A 336 7.41 1.74 -5.85
N ASP A 337 8.37 2.66 -5.94
CA ASP A 337 8.05 4.09 -5.94
C ASP A 337 7.72 4.60 -7.36
N GLN A 338 7.35 5.88 -7.49
CA GLN A 338 7.05 6.51 -8.79
C GLN A 338 8.22 6.48 -9.79
N ARG A 339 9.43 6.12 -9.37
CA ARG A 339 10.65 5.98 -10.19
C ARG A 339 11.05 4.50 -10.39
N GLY A 340 10.29 3.57 -9.84
CA GLY A 340 10.54 2.13 -9.90
C GLY A 340 11.14 1.56 -8.61
N SER A 341 11.98 0.54 -8.75
CA SER A 341 12.59 -0.13 -7.59
C SER A 341 13.83 0.62 -7.08
N THR A 342 13.89 0.85 -5.77
CA THR A 342 15.08 1.41 -5.12
C THR A 342 16.15 0.33 -4.95
N ARG A 343 17.19 0.35 -5.79
CA ARG A 343 18.30 -0.62 -5.76
C ARG A 343 19.53 -0.10 -5.04
N PHE A 344 20.33 -1.03 -4.52
CA PHE A 344 21.63 -0.70 -3.95
C PHE A 344 22.60 -0.42 -5.09
N ALA A 345 23.09 0.82 -5.18
CA ALA A 345 23.85 1.29 -6.33
C ALA A 345 25.18 0.55 -6.52
N GLU A 346 25.80 0.10 -5.43
CA GLU A 346 27.04 -0.67 -5.47
C GLU A 346 26.82 -2.18 -5.31
N PHE A 347 25.61 -2.69 -5.60
CA PHE A 347 25.29 -4.11 -5.42
C PHE A 347 26.29 -5.04 -6.12
N GLU A 348 26.64 -4.80 -7.38
CA GLU A 348 27.58 -5.67 -8.10
C GLU A 348 28.96 -5.73 -7.43
N ARG A 349 29.44 -4.61 -6.90
CA ARG A 349 30.70 -4.54 -6.14
C ARG A 349 30.63 -5.34 -4.85
N TRP A 350 29.50 -5.27 -4.15
CA TRP A 350 29.33 -5.83 -2.80
C TRP A 350 28.61 -7.18 -2.77
N ARG A 351 28.19 -7.74 -3.90
CA ARG A 351 27.35 -8.95 -3.99
C ARG A 351 27.91 -10.12 -3.17
N GLY A 352 29.21 -10.38 -3.26
CA GLY A 352 29.87 -11.44 -2.51
C GLY A 352 29.92 -11.18 -1.00
N ALA A 353 30.21 -9.93 -0.60
CA ALA A 353 30.22 -9.52 0.80
C ALA A 353 28.83 -9.60 1.43
N ILE A 354 27.81 -9.08 0.73
CA ILE A 354 26.39 -9.15 1.14
C ILE A 354 26.02 -10.61 1.35
N SER A 355 26.28 -11.48 0.36
CA SER A 355 25.96 -12.90 0.44
C SER A 355 26.67 -13.62 1.60
N ASN A 356 27.90 -13.24 1.94
CA ASN A 356 28.62 -13.85 3.07
C ASN A 356 28.12 -13.33 4.41
N ILE A 357 27.86 -12.03 4.55
CA ILE A 357 27.34 -11.42 5.78
C ILE A 357 25.94 -11.97 6.09
N THR A 358 25.02 -11.96 5.13
CA THR A 358 23.62 -12.32 5.39
C THR A 358 23.38 -13.83 5.45
N ALA A 359 24.31 -14.63 4.96
CA ALA A 359 24.26 -16.08 5.10
C ALA A 359 24.62 -16.55 6.52
N GLN A 360 25.27 -15.73 7.35
CA GLN A 360 25.50 -16.07 8.74
C GLN A 360 24.17 -16.02 9.52
N ARG A 361 23.87 -17.10 10.25
CA ARG A 361 22.76 -17.12 11.20
C ARG A 361 23.21 -16.67 12.57
N HIS A 362 22.32 -16.01 13.30
CA HIS A 362 22.58 -15.44 14.61
C HIS A 362 21.60 -16.00 15.65
N GLY A 363 22.12 -16.34 16.82
CA GLY A 363 21.30 -16.68 17.99
C GLY A 363 20.69 -15.44 18.65
N ASN A 364 21.23 -14.25 18.36
CA ASN A 364 20.67 -12.99 18.83
C ASN A 364 19.52 -12.58 17.90
N ALA A 365 18.33 -12.42 18.46
CA ALA A 365 17.12 -12.12 17.69
C ALA A 365 17.23 -10.81 16.88
N TYR A 366 17.90 -9.79 17.40
CA TYR A 366 18.09 -8.52 16.68
C TYR A 366 19.06 -8.68 15.51
N ALA A 367 20.18 -9.38 15.73
CA ALA A 367 21.16 -9.64 14.68
C ALA A 367 20.58 -10.53 13.57
N GLU A 368 19.78 -11.54 13.94
CA GLU A 368 19.10 -12.42 12.98
C GLU A 368 18.04 -11.67 12.18
N ALA A 369 17.19 -10.88 12.84
CA ALA A 369 16.19 -10.05 12.18
C ALA A 369 16.82 -9.03 11.22
N TYR A 370 17.95 -8.43 11.60
CA TYR A 370 18.72 -7.56 10.70
C TYR A 370 19.23 -8.31 9.47
N ALA A 371 19.86 -9.48 9.66
CA ALA A 371 20.42 -10.27 8.56
C ALA A 371 19.33 -10.73 7.57
N GLU A 372 18.16 -11.11 8.09
CA GLU A 372 16.97 -11.44 7.29
C GLU A 372 16.43 -10.24 6.53
N ALA A 373 16.21 -9.12 7.22
CA ALA A 373 15.73 -7.89 6.60
C ALA A 373 16.70 -7.42 5.50
N PHE A 374 18.01 -7.54 5.72
CA PHE A 374 19.02 -7.16 4.74
C PHE A 374 18.92 -8.01 3.46
N VAL A 375 19.00 -9.34 3.58
CA VAL A 375 18.97 -10.20 2.38
C VAL A 375 17.66 -10.05 1.63
N ASN A 376 16.53 -10.05 2.34
CA ASN A 376 15.20 -9.87 1.74
C ASN A 376 15.11 -8.52 1.01
N SER A 377 15.63 -7.45 1.62
CA SER A 377 15.59 -6.11 1.01
C SER A 377 16.39 -6.05 -0.29
N ILE A 378 17.58 -6.67 -0.31
CA ILE A 378 18.41 -6.74 -1.51
C ILE A 378 17.74 -7.61 -2.57
N GLU A 379 17.25 -8.80 -2.22
CA GLU A 379 16.63 -9.71 -3.17
C GLU A 379 15.39 -9.10 -3.82
N THR A 380 14.43 -8.63 -3.03
CA THR A 380 13.19 -8.04 -3.54
C THR A 380 13.47 -6.83 -4.43
N THR A 381 14.27 -5.87 -3.96
CA THR A 381 14.51 -4.65 -4.75
C THR A 381 15.30 -4.92 -6.04
N GLN A 382 16.28 -5.84 -6.00
CA GLN A 382 17.03 -6.22 -7.19
C GLN A 382 16.18 -7.04 -8.17
N ASN A 383 15.33 -7.94 -7.68
CA ASN A 383 14.43 -8.73 -8.53
C ASN A 383 13.43 -7.84 -9.26
N VAL A 384 12.75 -6.95 -8.54
CA VAL A 384 11.82 -5.99 -9.15
C VAL A 384 12.55 -5.04 -10.10
N GLY A 385 13.72 -4.53 -9.70
CA GLY A 385 14.51 -3.65 -10.55
C GLY A 385 14.93 -4.31 -11.85
N ARG A 386 15.40 -5.57 -11.80
CA ARG A 386 15.72 -6.37 -13.00
C ARG A 386 14.49 -6.64 -13.87
N ALA A 387 13.33 -6.88 -13.26
CA ALA A 387 12.09 -7.09 -14.01
C ALA A 387 11.63 -5.82 -14.75
N LEU A 388 11.98 -4.64 -14.24
CA LEU A 388 11.65 -3.34 -14.84
C LEU A 388 12.74 -2.81 -15.79
N ASP A 389 13.97 -3.31 -15.69
CA ASP A 389 15.08 -2.87 -16.54
C ASP A 389 14.76 -3.07 -18.03
N GLY A 390 14.84 -1.99 -18.79
CA GLY A 390 14.62 -2.01 -20.24
C GLY A 390 13.17 -2.25 -20.68
N VAL A 391 12.20 -2.33 -19.75
CA VAL A 391 10.78 -2.44 -20.09
C VAL A 391 10.33 -1.17 -20.81
N LYS A 392 9.76 -1.37 -22.00
CA LYS A 392 9.15 -0.31 -22.81
C LYS A 392 7.65 -0.55 -22.90
N LEU A 393 6.89 0.50 -22.64
CA LEU A 393 5.45 0.51 -22.83
C LEU A 393 5.11 0.62 -24.32
N MET A 394 3.90 0.18 -24.69
CA MET A 394 3.43 0.12 -26.07
C MET A 394 2.92 1.48 -26.58
N THR A 395 2.58 2.39 -25.66
CA THR A 395 2.04 3.73 -25.94
C THR A 395 2.99 4.84 -25.51
N SER A 396 2.72 6.07 -25.96
CA SER A 396 3.34 7.28 -25.40
C SER A 396 2.70 7.60 -24.04
N TYR A 397 3.10 6.86 -23.01
CA TYR A 397 2.56 6.98 -21.66
C TYR A 397 2.94 8.34 -21.03
N ARG A 398 1.95 9.07 -20.51
CA ARG A 398 2.17 10.39 -19.88
C ARG A 398 2.49 10.21 -18.39
N THR A 399 3.30 11.09 -17.83
CA THR A 399 3.82 10.97 -16.45
C THR A 399 3.86 12.32 -15.72
N ASN A 400 2.88 13.20 -15.98
CA ASN A 400 2.89 14.58 -15.49
C ASN A 400 2.60 14.63 -13.98
N THR A 401 1.70 13.78 -13.51
CA THR A 401 1.21 13.72 -12.13
C THR A 401 1.80 12.53 -11.38
N GLY A 402 1.67 12.55 -10.04
CA GLY A 402 2.10 11.42 -9.20
C GLY A 402 1.36 10.12 -9.54
N LEU A 403 0.03 10.21 -9.71
CA LEU A 403 -0.80 9.06 -10.06
C LEU A 403 -0.45 8.49 -11.44
N GLU A 404 -0.21 9.33 -12.44
CA GLU A 404 0.26 8.86 -13.75
C GLU A 404 1.59 8.11 -13.65
N ARG A 405 2.54 8.58 -12.81
CA ARG A 405 3.80 7.86 -12.57
C ARG A 405 3.60 6.53 -11.84
N GLU A 406 2.69 6.47 -10.88
CA GLU A 406 2.34 5.21 -10.21
C GLU A 406 1.75 4.21 -11.21
N LEU A 407 0.76 4.63 -12.01
CA LEU A 407 0.15 3.76 -13.02
C LEU A 407 1.10 3.39 -14.16
N GLU A 408 2.11 4.22 -14.47
CA GLU A 408 3.20 3.85 -15.38
C GLU A 408 3.99 2.66 -14.83
N GLN A 409 4.32 2.65 -13.52
CA GLN A 409 5.03 1.53 -12.91
C GLN A 409 4.16 0.27 -12.87
N VAL A 410 2.87 0.40 -12.56
CA VAL A 410 1.90 -0.72 -12.67
C VAL A 410 1.91 -1.27 -14.11
N ALA A 411 1.80 -0.41 -15.11
CA ALA A 411 1.80 -0.82 -16.51
C ALA A 411 3.08 -1.56 -16.90
N LYS A 412 4.26 -1.11 -16.43
CA LYS A 412 5.56 -1.79 -16.66
C LYS A 412 5.64 -3.14 -15.96
N LEU A 413 5.15 -3.25 -14.72
CA LEU A 413 5.10 -4.52 -14.00
C LEU A 413 4.18 -5.52 -14.72
N ILE A 414 3.04 -5.06 -15.24
CA ILE A 414 2.14 -5.85 -16.09
C ILE A 414 2.86 -6.25 -17.39
N THR A 415 3.58 -5.35 -18.07
CA THR A 415 4.39 -5.72 -19.26
C THR A 415 5.39 -6.82 -18.94
N ALA A 416 6.05 -6.74 -17.78
CA ALA A 416 7.05 -7.70 -17.32
C ALA A 416 6.47 -9.03 -16.79
N ARG A 417 5.15 -9.22 -16.77
CA ARG A 417 4.47 -10.39 -16.17
C ARG A 417 5.02 -11.73 -16.67
N GLU A 418 5.33 -11.84 -17.96
CA GLU A 418 5.88 -13.06 -18.54
C GLU A 418 7.32 -13.31 -18.08
N GLY A 419 8.14 -12.27 -17.92
CA GLY A 419 9.48 -12.42 -17.36
C GLY A 419 9.45 -12.86 -15.89
N ARG A 420 8.51 -12.29 -15.14
CA ARG A 420 8.28 -12.60 -13.71
C ARG A 420 7.59 -13.94 -13.47
N GLY A 421 6.87 -14.48 -14.46
CA GLY A 421 6.01 -15.65 -14.26
C GLY A 421 4.79 -15.34 -13.39
N ALA A 422 4.33 -14.10 -13.40
CA ALA A 422 3.18 -13.67 -12.61
C ALA A 422 1.88 -14.26 -13.20
N GLU A 423 1.01 -14.75 -12.33
CA GLU A 423 -0.34 -15.18 -12.68
C GLU A 423 -1.40 -14.24 -12.09
N ARG A 424 -1.15 -13.69 -10.90
CA ARG A 424 -2.08 -12.81 -10.18
C ARG A 424 -1.32 -11.66 -9.53
N ASP A 425 -1.46 -10.46 -10.05
CA ASP A 425 -0.89 -9.29 -9.41
C ASP A 425 -1.96 -8.44 -8.73
N PHE A 426 -1.60 -7.90 -7.58
CA PHE A 426 -2.38 -6.95 -6.80
C PHE A 426 -1.57 -5.67 -6.70
N PHE A 427 -2.16 -4.53 -7.03
CA PHE A 427 -1.49 -3.24 -7.04
C PHE A 427 -2.29 -2.26 -6.20
N PHE A 428 -1.63 -1.61 -5.24
CA PHE A 428 -2.21 -0.50 -4.49
C PHE A 428 -1.54 0.81 -4.90
N VAL A 429 -2.33 1.75 -5.41
CA VAL A 429 -1.91 3.10 -5.79
C VAL A 429 -2.73 4.11 -5.01
N GLN A 430 -2.21 5.32 -4.80
CA GLN A 430 -2.89 6.30 -3.98
C GLN A 430 -2.81 7.69 -4.57
N ILE A 431 -3.93 8.41 -4.51
CA ILE A 431 -3.98 9.85 -4.68
C ILE A 431 -4.55 10.48 -3.42
N GLY A 432 -3.79 11.39 -2.82
CA GLY A 432 -4.19 12.11 -1.61
C GLY A 432 -4.89 13.44 -1.89
N GLY A 433 -5.04 14.25 -0.84
CA GLY A 433 -5.58 15.61 -0.95
C GLY A 433 -7.11 15.66 -0.94
N TRP A 434 -7.77 14.62 -0.43
CA TRP A 434 -9.24 14.54 -0.36
C TRP A 434 -9.83 15.17 0.90
N ASP A 435 -9.00 15.54 1.89
CA ASP A 435 -9.41 16.16 3.15
C ASP A 435 -9.75 17.66 2.99
N MET A 436 -10.64 17.95 2.04
CA MET A 436 -11.04 19.30 1.65
C MET A 436 -12.09 19.88 2.63
N HIS A 437 -11.61 20.50 3.70
CA HIS A 437 -12.42 21.35 4.61
C HIS A 437 -12.64 22.77 4.06
N SER A 438 -12.03 23.08 2.92
CA SER A 438 -12.21 24.31 2.17
C SER A 438 -11.83 24.07 0.71
N ASP A 439 -12.23 24.97 -0.19
CA ASP A 439 -11.93 24.93 -1.63
C ASP A 439 -12.27 23.61 -2.32
N LEU A 440 -13.31 22.92 -1.83
CA LEU A 440 -13.66 21.56 -2.23
C LEU A 440 -13.94 21.45 -3.73
N MET A 441 -14.69 22.38 -4.31
CA MET A 441 -15.06 22.32 -5.73
C MET A 441 -13.84 22.41 -6.66
N ASN A 442 -12.85 23.23 -6.33
CA ASN A 442 -11.60 23.32 -7.11
C ASN A 442 -10.73 22.07 -6.89
N GLY A 443 -10.64 21.60 -5.65
CA GLY A 443 -9.92 20.38 -5.31
C GLY A 443 -10.49 19.15 -6.04
N LEU A 444 -11.81 18.98 -6.06
CA LEU A 444 -12.50 17.92 -6.82
C LEU A 444 -12.23 18.06 -8.32
N ASN A 445 -12.36 19.26 -8.89
CA ASN A 445 -12.07 19.51 -10.30
C ASN A 445 -10.63 19.12 -10.69
N ASN A 446 -9.67 19.39 -9.81
CA ASN A 446 -8.28 19.00 -10.01
C ASN A 446 -8.10 17.48 -9.89
N ASN A 447 -8.47 16.89 -8.75
CA ASN A 447 -8.22 15.47 -8.48
C ASN A 447 -8.97 14.55 -9.44
N PHE A 448 -10.23 14.83 -9.76
CA PHE A 448 -10.99 14.07 -10.74
C PHE A 448 -10.41 14.21 -12.15
N GLY A 449 -9.91 15.39 -12.52
CA GLY A 449 -9.18 15.57 -13.78
C GLY A 449 -7.90 14.74 -13.85
N VAL A 450 -7.11 14.72 -12.77
CA VAL A 450 -5.90 13.90 -12.65
C VAL A 450 -6.24 12.41 -12.79
N ILE A 451 -7.32 11.94 -12.14
CA ILE A 451 -7.75 10.56 -12.26
C ILE A 451 -8.20 10.25 -13.70
N ASP A 452 -9.06 11.06 -14.32
CA ASP A 452 -9.57 10.79 -15.68
C ASP A 452 -8.42 10.74 -16.72
N ASP A 453 -7.43 11.63 -16.60
CA ASP A 453 -6.24 11.64 -17.46
C ASP A 453 -5.35 10.41 -17.22
N ALA A 454 -5.13 10.02 -15.97
CA ALA A 454 -4.35 8.83 -15.61
C ALA A 454 -5.04 7.53 -16.08
N LEU A 455 -6.37 7.44 -15.94
CA LEU A 455 -7.17 6.34 -16.47
C LEU A 455 -7.04 6.23 -17.99
N ARG A 456 -7.07 7.37 -18.71
CA ARG A 456 -6.93 7.39 -20.17
C ARG A 456 -5.60 6.78 -20.64
N GLY A 457 -4.49 7.15 -19.98
CA GLY A 457 -3.17 6.58 -20.27
C GLY A 457 -3.08 5.09 -19.90
N PHE A 458 -3.55 4.73 -18.71
CA PHE A 458 -3.50 3.35 -18.23
C PHE A 458 -4.32 2.39 -19.09
N VAL A 459 -5.57 2.74 -19.41
CA VAL A 459 -6.44 1.88 -20.23
C VAL A 459 -5.87 1.73 -21.65
N ALA A 460 -5.42 2.83 -22.28
CA ALA A 460 -4.82 2.76 -23.61
C ALA A 460 -3.60 1.82 -23.65
N GLU A 461 -2.77 1.83 -22.61
CA GLU A 461 -1.63 0.94 -22.49
C GLU A 461 -2.05 -0.53 -22.28
N MET A 462 -3.04 -0.79 -21.41
CA MET A 462 -3.56 -2.15 -21.19
C MET A 462 -4.23 -2.73 -22.44
N GLU A 463 -4.95 -1.91 -23.21
CA GLU A 463 -5.51 -2.28 -24.51
C GLU A 463 -4.41 -2.56 -25.54
N ALA A 464 -3.39 -1.71 -25.62
CA ALA A 464 -2.23 -1.91 -26.52
C ALA A 464 -1.44 -3.18 -26.17
N GLN A 465 -1.35 -3.53 -24.89
CA GLN A 465 -0.78 -4.80 -24.42
C GLN A 465 -1.71 -6.01 -24.59
N LYS A 466 -2.94 -5.81 -25.07
CA LYS A 466 -3.99 -6.83 -25.23
C LYS A 466 -4.31 -7.59 -23.94
N ILE A 467 -4.25 -6.88 -22.81
CA ILE A 467 -4.46 -7.47 -21.48
C ILE A 467 -5.64 -6.85 -20.73
N TRP A 468 -6.31 -5.84 -21.30
CA TRP A 468 -7.37 -5.09 -20.64
C TRP A 468 -8.54 -5.95 -20.11
N ASP A 469 -8.89 -7.03 -20.80
CA ASP A 469 -9.92 -7.99 -20.33
C ASP A 469 -9.51 -8.76 -19.06
N SER A 470 -8.22 -8.74 -18.72
CA SER A 470 -7.61 -9.37 -17.56
C SER A 470 -7.17 -8.37 -16.48
N VAL A 471 -7.65 -7.12 -16.55
CA VAL A 471 -7.34 -6.08 -15.55
C VAL A 471 -8.64 -5.52 -14.98
N VAL A 472 -8.67 -5.39 -13.65
CA VAL A 472 -9.70 -4.65 -12.92
C VAL A 472 -9.05 -3.51 -12.18
N PHE A 473 -9.63 -2.33 -12.27
CA PHE A 473 -9.26 -1.17 -11.49
C PHE A 473 -10.48 -0.75 -10.67
N ALA A 474 -10.32 -0.62 -9.36
CA ALA A 474 -11.37 -0.20 -8.45
C ALA A 474 -10.90 0.98 -7.59
N THR A 475 -11.83 1.83 -7.16
CA THR A 475 -11.54 2.91 -6.21
C THR A 475 -12.05 2.59 -4.82
N GLU A 476 -11.35 3.06 -3.80
CA GLU A 476 -11.73 2.97 -2.39
C GLU A 476 -11.30 4.25 -1.65
N SER A 477 -11.91 4.55 -0.50
CA SER A 477 -11.49 5.64 0.40
C SER A 477 -11.70 5.20 1.84
N GLU A 478 -11.10 5.88 2.83
CA GLU A 478 -11.36 5.55 4.23
C GLU A 478 -12.82 5.78 4.64
N PHE A 479 -13.45 6.79 4.04
CA PHE A 479 -14.83 7.20 4.24
C PHE A 479 -15.19 8.28 3.20
N ALA A 480 -16.43 8.78 3.22
CA ALA A 480 -16.85 9.91 2.42
C ALA A 480 -16.83 11.25 3.18
N ARG A 481 -17.26 12.31 2.48
CA ARG A 481 -17.55 13.62 3.05
C ARG A 481 -19.02 13.81 3.43
N THR A 482 -19.29 14.74 4.34
CA THR A 482 -20.67 15.14 4.68
C THR A 482 -21.40 15.64 3.44
N LEU A 483 -22.69 15.33 3.36
CA LEU A 483 -23.53 15.95 2.33
C LEU A 483 -23.74 17.45 2.63
N ASP A 484 -23.65 17.90 3.88
CA ASP A 484 -23.72 19.34 4.14
C ASP A 484 -22.39 20.05 3.90
N SER A 485 -22.47 21.36 3.69
CA SER A 485 -21.33 22.26 3.59
C SER A 485 -20.92 22.84 4.94
N ASN A 486 -19.63 23.09 5.12
CA ASN A 486 -19.07 23.91 6.20
C ASN A 486 -18.56 25.29 5.69
N GLY A 487 -19.00 25.73 4.51
CA GLY A 487 -18.87 27.10 3.99
C GLY A 487 -18.14 27.21 2.65
N ARG A 488 -17.17 26.31 2.39
CA ARG A 488 -16.52 26.05 1.08
C ARG A 488 -15.94 24.63 0.98
N GLY A 489 -16.30 23.77 1.92
CA GLY A 489 -15.81 22.43 2.06
C GLY A 489 -16.78 21.60 2.88
N SER A 490 -16.35 20.42 3.28
CA SER A 490 -17.21 19.46 3.98
C SER A 490 -16.42 18.74 5.06
N ASP A 491 -17.13 18.19 6.04
CA ASP A 491 -16.56 17.43 7.14
C ASP A 491 -16.50 15.93 6.84
N HIS A 492 -15.90 15.16 7.75
CA HIS A 492 -15.80 13.71 7.63
C HIS A 492 -17.18 13.05 7.76
N ALA A 493 -17.43 12.03 6.94
CA ALA A 493 -18.64 11.21 6.94
C ALA A 493 -18.29 9.71 6.81
N TRP A 494 -19.15 8.92 6.17
CA TRP A 494 -19.03 7.46 6.19
C TRP A 494 -19.34 6.83 4.83
N ALA A 495 -20.61 6.81 4.40
CA ALA A 495 -20.98 6.20 3.11
C ALA A 495 -20.62 7.06 1.90
N GLY A 496 -20.17 6.42 0.83
CA GLY A 496 -19.82 7.08 -0.43
C GLY A 496 -20.13 6.24 -1.69
N ASN A 497 -19.71 6.77 -2.84
CA ASN A 497 -19.85 6.14 -4.15
C ASN A 497 -18.48 5.91 -4.79
N HIS A 498 -18.28 4.77 -5.43
CA HIS A 498 -16.99 4.38 -6.01
C HIS A 498 -17.20 3.86 -7.43
N PHE A 499 -16.14 3.70 -8.21
CA PHE A 499 -16.22 3.10 -9.53
C PHE A 499 -15.26 1.92 -9.69
N ILE A 500 -15.62 1.04 -10.61
CA ILE A 500 -14.84 -0.10 -11.07
C ILE A 500 -14.77 -0.03 -12.59
N ILE A 501 -13.59 -0.21 -13.15
CA ILE A 501 -13.37 -0.32 -14.59
C ILE A 501 -12.59 -1.60 -14.94
N GLY A 502 -12.79 -2.11 -16.15
CA GLY A 502 -12.05 -3.26 -16.66
C GLY A 502 -12.61 -3.76 -17.99
N GLY A 503 -11.80 -4.41 -18.82
CA GLY A 503 -12.30 -4.98 -20.08
C GLY A 503 -13.24 -6.17 -19.84
N GLY A 504 -12.97 -6.94 -18.78
CA GLY A 504 -13.71 -8.15 -18.41
C GLY A 504 -14.97 -7.91 -17.56
N ILE A 505 -15.30 -6.67 -17.20
CA ILE A 505 -16.48 -6.38 -16.37
C ILE A 505 -17.76 -6.29 -17.22
N ARG A 506 -18.91 -6.44 -16.56
CA ARG A 506 -20.23 -6.11 -17.10
C ARG A 506 -20.61 -4.73 -16.56
N GLY A 507 -20.11 -3.69 -17.20
CA GLY A 507 -20.34 -2.30 -16.80
C GLY A 507 -21.70 -1.75 -17.24
N GLY A 508 -21.79 -0.42 -17.36
CA GLY A 508 -22.98 0.30 -17.81
C GLY A 508 -24.12 0.33 -16.78
N LYS A 509 -23.77 0.19 -15.49
CA LYS A 509 -24.74 0.18 -14.38
C LYS A 509 -24.14 0.70 -13.08
N ILE A 510 -25.03 1.03 -12.16
CA ILE A 510 -24.73 1.30 -10.76
C ILE A 510 -25.07 0.03 -9.97
N PHE A 511 -24.05 -0.59 -9.38
CA PHE A 511 -24.19 -1.66 -8.41
C PHE A 511 -24.49 -1.10 -7.02
N ASN A 512 -25.07 -1.97 -6.18
CA ASN A 512 -25.68 -1.60 -4.90
C ASN A 512 -26.80 -0.57 -5.09
N LYS A 513 -27.55 -0.25 -4.02
CA LYS A 513 -28.62 0.75 -4.11
C LYS A 513 -28.08 2.10 -3.70
N PHE A 514 -28.32 3.11 -4.53
CA PHE A 514 -28.18 4.50 -4.12
C PHE A 514 -29.15 4.80 -2.96
N PRO A 515 -28.82 5.67 -1.99
CA PRO A 515 -29.71 5.98 -0.88
C PRO A 515 -31.09 6.43 -1.37
N LYS A 516 -32.14 5.97 -0.68
CA LYS A 516 -33.53 6.34 -1.00
C LYS A 516 -33.88 7.78 -0.63
N SER A 517 -33.08 8.39 0.25
CA SER A 517 -33.19 9.79 0.65
C SER A 517 -31.83 10.35 1.03
N LEU A 518 -31.58 11.60 0.66
CA LEU A 518 -30.46 12.44 1.09
C LEU A 518 -30.93 13.56 2.04
N ALA A 519 -32.24 13.63 2.33
CA ALA A 519 -32.81 14.62 3.23
C ALA A 519 -32.24 14.50 4.65
N VAL A 520 -32.04 15.65 5.30
CA VAL A 520 -31.56 15.73 6.68
C VAL A 520 -32.51 14.98 7.61
N GLY A 521 -31.93 14.19 8.53
CA GLY A 521 -32.66 13.52 9.60
C GLY A 521 -33.26 12.17 9.23
N ASN A 522 -33.06 11.68 8.00
CA ASN A 522 -33.48 10.34 7.58
C ASN A 522 -32.87 9.22 8.45
N ASP A 523 -33.34 7.98 8.27
CA ASP A 523 -32.97 6.84 9.11
C ASP A 523 -31.48 6.42 9.02
N HIS A 524 -30.76 6.89 8.00
CA HIS A 524 -29.33 6.66 7.82
C HIS A 524 -28.50 7.92 8.07
N ASP A 525 -29.12 9.07 8.34
CA ASP A 525 -28.41 10.32 8.65
C ASP A 525 -28.09 10.43 10.14
N LEU A 526 -26.80 10.38 10.48
CA LEU A 526 -26.26 10.65 11.82
C LEU A 526 -26.17 12.15 12.14
N GLY A 527 -26.67 13.00 11.26
CA GLY A 527 -26.60 14.46 11.31
C GLY A 527 -25.61 14.98 10.29
N ARG A 528 -25.89 16.19 9.76
CA ARG A 528 -25.06 16.84 8.73
C ARG A 528 -24.94 16.06 7.41
N GLY A 529 -25.85 15.10 7.19
CA GLY A 529 -25.78 14.21 6.03
C GLY A 529 -24.62 13.22 6.11
N ARG A 530 -24.25 12.80 7.32
CA ARG A 530 -23.34 11.67 7.55
C ARG A 530 -24.13 10.38 7.40
N LEU A 531 -24.25 9.92 6.16
CA LEU A 531 -24.99 8.70 5.85
C LEU A 531 -24.23 7.46 6.32
N ILE A 532 -24.94 6.58 7.04
CA ILE A 532 -24.50 5.22 7.36
C ILE A 532 -24.55 4.38 6.06
N PRO A 533 -23.49 3.64 5.69
CA PRO A 533 -23.50 2.82 4.50
C PRO A 533 -24.49 1.67 4.64
N ASP A 534 -25.21 1.37 3.56
CA ASP A 534 -25.99 0.12 3.48
C ASP A 534 -25.09 -1.07 3.12
N PHE A 535 -24.00 -0.82 2.39
CA PHE A 535 -23.17 -1.87 1.81
C PHE A 535 -21.73 -1.82 2.34
N PRO A 536 -21.13 -2.98 2.65
CA PRO A 536 -19.73 -3.04 3.07
C PRO A 536 -18.80 -3.01 1.84
N TRP A 537 -17.51 -2.69 2.03
CA TRP A 537 -16.51 -2.82 0.96
C TRP A 537 -16.40 -4.24 0.39
N GLU A 538 -16.67 -5.25 1.23
CA GLU A 538 -16.80 -6.67 0.86
C GLU A 538 -17.77 -6.88 -0.31
N SER A 539 -18.79 -6.00 -0.44
CA SER A 539 -19.77 -6.02 -1.52
C SER A 539 -19.13 -6.03 -2.91
N MET A 540 -18.05 -5.27 -3.10
CA MET A 540 -17.28 -5.26 -4.35
C MET A 540 -16.00 -6.10 -4.27
N MET A 541 -15.39 -6.23 -3.09
CA MET A 541 -14.11 -6.93 -2.95
C MET A 541 -14.22 -8.45 -3.07
N VAL A 542 -15.31 -9.06 -2.59
CA VAL A 542 -15.56 -10.50 -2.71
C VAL A 542 -15.65 -10.94 -4.18
N PRO A 543 -16.51 -10.35 -5.04
CA PRO A 543 -16.60 -10.78 -6.44
C PRO A 543 -15.31 -10.49 -7.23
N ILE A 544 -14.55 -9.45 -6.86
CA ILE A 544 -13.21 -9.20 -7.43
C ILE A 544 -12.24 -10.33 -7.04
N ALA A 545 -12.22 -10.72 -5.77
CA ALA A 545 -11.36 -11.81 -5.28
C ALA A 545 -11.68 -13.15 -5.96
N GLU A 546 -12.96 -13.47 -6.14
CA GLU A 546 -13.40 -14.65 -6.89
C GLU A 546 -12.98 -14.59 -8.37
N TRP A 547 -13.07 -13.41 -8.98
CA TRP A 547 -12.56 -13.22 -10.34
C TRP A 547 -11.05 -13.40 -10.39
N MET A 548 -10.31 -12.96 -9.37
CA MET A 548 -8.88 -13.25 -9.17
C MET A 548 -8.62 -14.73 -8.85
N GLY A 549 -9.64 -15.56 -8.64
CA GLY A 549 -9.51 -17.01 -8.49
C GLY A 549 -9.52 -17.50 -7.06
N MET A 550 -9.93 -16.67 -6.10
CA MET A 550 -10.24 -17.10 -4.74
C MET A 550 -11.40 -18.11 -4.77
N GLU A 551 -11.29 -19.18 -3.99
CA GLU A 551 -12.29 -20.24 -3.90
C GLU A 551 -13.37 -19.88 -2.87
N ALA A 552 -14.57 -20.45 -3.00
CA ALA A 552 -15.72 -20.03 -2.22
C ALA A 552 -15.62 -20.36 -0.72
N ASP A 553 -14.92 -21.45 -0.38
CA ASP A 553 -14.62 -21.89 0.98
C ASP A 553 -13.59 -20.99 1.69
N GLN A 554 -12.78 -20.25 0.94
CA GLN A 554 -11.78 -19.30 1.48
C GLN A 554 -12.37 -17.94 1.86
N ARG A 555 -13.66 -17.69 1.58
CA ARG A 555 -14.29 -16.37 1.75
C ARG A 555 -14.24 -15.87 3.19
N VAL A 556 -14.55 -16.73 4.17
CA VAL A 556 -14.67 -16.33 5.59
C VAL A 556 -13.31 -15.92 6.15
N ASP A 557 -12.25 -16.67 5.84
CA ASP A 557 -10.90 -16.36 6.30
C ASP A 557 -10.33 -15.10 5.63
N THR A 558 -10.71 -14.87 4.36
CA THR A 558 -10.25 -13.70 3.59
C THR A 558 -11.00 -12.42 3.96
N PHE A 559 -12.31 -12.53 4.21
CA PHE A 559 -13.24 -11.44 4.51
C PHE A 559 -14.01 -11.73 5.79
N PRO A 560 -13.43 -11.44 6.97
CA PRO A 560 -13.98 -11.89 8.25
C PRO A 560 -15.40 -11.40 8.55
N ASN A 561 -15.80 -10.23 8.02
CA ASN A 561 -17.15 -9.71 8.25
C ASN A 561 -18.22 -10.35 7.36
N ILE A 562 -17.85 -11.17 6.38
CA ILE A 562 -18.78 -11.68 5.37
C ILE A 562 -19.97 -12.45 5.97
N GLY A 563 -19.76 -13.11 7.11
CA GLY A 563 -20.80 -13.85 7.83
C GLY A 563 -21.93 -12.98 8.39
N HIS A 564 -21.71 -11.67 8.56
CA HIS A 564 -22.72 -10.73 9.04
C HIS A 564 -23.66 -10.21 7.94
N PHE A 565 -23.32 -10.45 6.67
CA PHE A 565 -24.04 -9.91 5.53
C PHE A 565 -24.74 -11.00 4.73
N ASN A 566 -26.02 -10.80 4.44
CA ASN A 566 -26.74 -11.68 3.51
C ASN A 566 -26.42 -11.34 2.04
N SER A 567 -26.88 -12.19 1.11
CA SER A 567 -26.62 -12.04 -0.32
C SER A 567 -27.10 -10.73 -0.95
N SER A 568 -28.07 -10.03 -0.34
CA SER A 568 -28.54 -8.73 -0.85
C SER A 568 -27.54 -7.59 -0.66
N HIS A 569 -26.56 -7.75 0.23
CA HIS A 569 -25.47 -6.80 0.44
C HIS A 569 -24.26 -7.03 -0.49
N MET A 570 -24.25 -8.14 -1.25
CA MET A 570 -23.10 -8.59 -2.02
C MET A 570 -23.38 -8.52 -3.52
N ILE A 571 -22.45 -7.96 -4.29
CA ILE A 571 -22.54 -8.01 -5.74
C ILE A 571 -22.16 -9.43 -6.20
N PRO A 572 -23.01 -10.15 -6.94
CA PRO A 572 -22.64 -11.46 -7.47
C PRO A 572 -21.49 -11.35 -8.49
N ARG A 573 -20.50 -12.25 -8.44
CA ARG A 573 -19.40 -12.28 -9.43
C ARG A 573 -19.89 -12.37 -10.86
N THR A 574 -20.95 -13.12 -11.13
CA THR A 574 -21.57 -13.26 -12.46
C THR A 574 -22.25 -11.97 -12.95
N SER A 575 -22.67 -11.11 -12.02
CA SER A 575 -23.25 -9.80 -12.33
C SER A 575 -22.17 -8.76 -12.63
N LEU A 576 -21.01 -8.84 -11.97
CA LEU A 576 -19.89 -7.91 -12.16
C LEU A 576 -18.96 -8.31 -13.33
N PHE A 577 -18.75 -9.61 -13.57
CA PHE A 577 -17.78 -10.10 -14.54
C PHE A 577 -18.40 -10.90 -15.69
N LYS A 578 -17.80 -10.76 -16.86
CA LYS A 578 -18.02 -11.67 -17.99
C LYS A 578 -17.54 -13.09 -17.60
N ALA A 579 -18.09 -14.09 -18.29
CA ALA A 579 -17.88 -15.51 -17.96
C ALA A 579 -16.39 -15.85 -17.89
#